data_AF-X1CNF6-F1
#
_entry.id   AF-X1CNF6-F1
#
_cell.length_a   1.000
_cell.length_b   1.000
_cell.length_c   1.000
_cell.angle_alpha   90.00
_cell.angle_beta   90.00
_cell.angle_gamma   90.00
#
_symmetry.space_group_name_H-M   'P 1'
#
loop_
_entity.id
_entity.type
_entity.pdbx_description
1 polymer ?
#
loop_
_entity_poly.entity_id
_entity_poly.type
_entity_poly.pdbx_seq_one_letter_code
_entity_poly.pdbx_strand_id
1 'polypeptide(L)'
;YRTAEEKSNHLREFLQILILRELSDKGYFRNLSFVGGTALRFLFDLRRFSEDLDFSLFMKKDYKFDKLCLDLQRGLANYGFDIDIRKNDQNGFQR
;
A
#
# COMPACT_ATOMS: atom_id res chain seq x y z
N TYR A 1 4.37 -10.55 21.16
CA TYR A 1 4.39 -9.08 21.32
C TYR A 1 4.38 -8.74 22.80
N ARG A 2 5.40 -8.00 23.26
CA ARG A 2 5.67 -7.59 24.64
C ARG A 2 5.06 -6.22 24.97
N THR A 3 4.88 -5.34 23.97
CA THR A 3 4.26 -4.02 24.15
C THR A 3 3.04 -3.82 23.23
N ALA A 4 2.21 -2.83 23.51
CA ALA A 4 1.10 -2.43 22.63
C ALA A 4 1.62 -1.90 21.28
N GLU A 5 2.74 -1.19 21.30
CA GLU A 5 3.42 -0.67 20.11
C GLU A 5 3.87 -1.82 19.18
N GLU A 6 4.50 -2.86 19.72
CA GLU A 6 4.91 -4.02 18.93
C GLU A 6 3.72 -4.73 18.27
N LYS A 7 2.57 -4.80 18.96
CA LYS A 7 1.33 -5.36 18.39
C LYS A 7 0.83 -4.50 17.22
N SER A 8 0.82 -3.18 17.41
CA SER A 8 0.38 -2.22 16.39
C SER A 8 1.28 -2.29 15.15
N ASN A 9 2.60 -2.30 15.34
CA ASN A 9 3.56 -2.38 14.24
C ASN A 9 3.43 -3.69 13.46
N HIS A 10 3.19 -4.81 14.15
CA HIS A 10 2.99 -6.08 13.46
C HIS A 10 1.68 -6.12 12.67
N LEU A 11 0.58 -5.62 13.24
CA LEU A 11 -0.68 -5.50 12.51
C LEU A 11 -0.54 -4.61 11.27
N ARG A 12 0.22 -3.52 11.40
CA ARG A 12 0.51 -2.62 10.29
C ARG A 12 1.30 -3.31 9.18
N GLU A 13 2.39 -4.00 9.50
CA GLU A 13 3.17 -4.75 8.51
C GLU A 13 2.30 -5.81 7.81
N PHE A 14 1.44 -6.50 8.56
CA PHE A 14 0.48 -7.45 7.99
C PHE A 14 -0.48 -6.78 6.99
N LEU A 15 -1.07 -5.64 7.35
CA LEU A 15 -1.95 -4.88 6.46
C LEU A 15 -1.22 -4.36 5.22
N GLN A 16 0.03 -3.90 5.36
CA GLN A 16 0.85 -3.46 4.24
C GLN A 16 1.11 -4.61 3.25
N ILE A 17 1.47 -5.80 3.76
CA ILE A 17 1.64 -7.00 2.92
C ILE A 17 0.32 -7.38 2.23
N LEU A 18 -0.80 -7.28 2.94
CA LEU A 18 -2.11 -7.59 2.39
C LEU A 18 -2.48 -6.65 1.23
N ILE A 19 -2.23 -5.35 1.38
CA ILE A 19 -2.40 -4.36 0.31
C ILE A 19 -1.51 -4.69 -0.89
N LEU A 20 -0.23 -4.97 -0.66
CA LEU A 20 0.71 -5.33 -1.72
C LEU A 20 0.27 -6.60 -2.47
N ARG A 21 -0.26 -7.59 -1.74
CA ARG A 21 -0.83 -8.82 -2.31
C ARG A 21 -2.03 -8.52 -3.21
N GLU A 22 -3.01 -7.75 -2.73
CA GLU A 22 -4.18 -7.36 -3.53
C GLU A 22 -3.79 -6.59 -4.79
N LEU A 23 -2.79 -5.72 -4.70
CA LEU A 23 -2.25 -5.00 -5.86
C LEU A 23 -1.58 -5.94 -6.87
N SER A 24 -0.86 -6.95 -6.39
CA SER A 24 -0.21 -7.96 -7.20
C SER A 24 -1.21 -8.85 -7.92
N ASP A 25 -2.18 -9.41 -7.19
CA ASP A 25 -3.19 -10.34 -7.72
C ASP A 25 -4.04 -9.69 -8.83
N LYS A 26 -4.31 -8.39 -8.70
CA LYS A 26 -5.04 -7.60 -9.72
C LYS A 26 -4.15 -7.01 -10.81
N GLY A 27 -2.82 -7.17 -10.69
CA GLY A 27 -1.84 -6.81 -11.70
C GLY A 27 -1.53 -5.31 -11.82
N TYR A 28 -1.67 -4.55 -10.73
CA TYR A 28 -1.39 -3.11 -10.73
C TYR A 28 0.10 -2.78 -10.87
N PHE A 29 1.00 -3.72 -10.55
CA PHE A 29 2.45 -3.54 -10.75
C PHE A 29 2.87 -3.47 -12.22
N ARG A 30 1.97 -3.69 -13.18
CA ARG A 30 2.19 -3.33 -14.59
C ARG A 30 2.26 -1.81 -14.81
N ASN A 31 1.67 -1.03 -13.90
CA ASN A 31 1.61 0.43 -13.96
C ASN A 31 2.40 1.10 -12.84
N LEU A 32 2.50 0.45 -11.67
CA LEU A 32 3.06 0.99 -10.44
C LEU A 32 4.39 0.32 -10.08
N SER A 33 5.33 1.11 -9.59
CA SER A 33 6.54 0.62 -8.90
C SER A 33 6.36 0.84 -7.40
N PHE A 34 6.59 -0.21 -6.60
CA PHE A 34 6.66 -0.10 -5.15
C PHE A 34 8.01 0.47 -4.73
N VAL A 35 8.02 1.61 -4.03
CA VAL A 35 9.22 2.38 -3.70
C VAL A 35 9.20 2.83 -2.24
N GLY A 36 10.17 3.66 -1.83
CA GLY A 36 10.17 4.31 -0.53
C GLY A 36 10.67 3.44 0.64
N GLY A 37 10.33 3.89 1.85
CA GLY A 37 10.88 3.33 3.09
C GLY A 37 10.47 1.87 3.34
N THR A 38 9.23 1.55 2.98
CA THR A 38 8.62 0.22 3.20
C THR A 38 9.06 -0.80 2.15
N ALA A 39 9.32 -0.38 0.91
CA ALA A 39 9.96 -1.25 -0.08
C ALA A 39 11.37 -1.67 0.37
N LEU A 40 12.12 -0.72 0.93
CA LEU A 40 13.42 -0.97 1.51
C LEU A 40 13.36 -1.94 2.71
N ARG A 41 12.32 -1.83 3.56
CA ARG A 41 12.05 -2.78 4.64
C ARG A 41 11.78 -4.19 4.13
N PHE A 42 10.85 -4.37 3.18
CA PHE A 42 10.44 -5.70 2.74
C PHE A 42 11.43 -6.37 1.77
N LEU A 43 12.04 -5.62 0.87
CA LEU A 43 12.88 -6.18 -0.19
C LEU A 43 14.35 -6.33 0.22
N PHE A 44 14.81 -5.56 1.21
CA PHE A 44 16.22 -5.52 1.62
C PHE A 44 16.42 -5.76 3.13
N ASP A 45 15.39 -6.23 3.83
CA ASP A 45 15.40 -6.59 5.26
C ASP A 45 15.99 -5.50 6.19
N LEU A 46 15.71 -4.24 5.88
CA LEU A 46 16.20 -3.12 6.70
C LEU A 46 15.50 -3.13 8.07
N ARG A 47 16.27 -3.01 9.16
CA ARG A 47 15.76 -2.99 10.55
C ARG A 47 15.18 -1.63 10.95
N ARG A 48 14.26 -1.09 10.16
CA ARG A 48 13.47 0.09 10.49
C ARG A 48 11.99 -0.17 10.24
N PHE A 49 11.14 0.34 11.11
CA PHE A 49 9.70 0.38 10.83
C PHE A 49 9.42 1.49 9.82
N SER A 50 8.44 1.25 8.96
CA SER A 50 7.98 2.20 7.96
C SER A 50 6.46 2.13 7.91
N GLU A 51 5.82 3.29 7.93
CA GLU A 51 4.36 3.41 8.06
C GLU A 51 3.65 3.45 6.71
N ASP A 52 4.26 4.16 5.75
CA ASP A 52 3.62 4.50 4.48
C ASP A 52 3.90 3.47 3.38
N LEU A 53 2.96 3.30 2.45
CA LEU A 53 3.23 2.59 1.20
C LEU A 53 3.38 3.62 0.07
N ASP A 54 4.59 3.74 -0.47
CA ASP A 54 4.89 4.65 -1.56
C ASP A 54 4.87 3.93 -2.91
N PHE A 55 4.18 4.51 -3.89
CA PHE A 55 4.13 4.00 -5.25
C PHE A 55 4.47 5.09 -6.26
N SER A 56 5.20 4.72 -7.30
CA SER A 56 5.43 5.57 -8.47
C SER A 56 4.65 5.02 -9.66
N LEU A 57 3.81 5.85 -10.28
CA LEU A 57 3.13 5.52 -11.53
C LEU A 57 4.09 5.75 -12.71
N PHE A 58 4.62 4.66 -13.27
CA PHE A 58 5.55 4.74 -14.41
C PHE A 58 4.86 4.49 -15.77
N MET A 59 3.69 3.84 -15.78
CA MET A 59 2.90 3.64 -16.99
C MET A 59 1.44 4.08 -16.77
N LYS A 60 1.06 5.20 -17.36
CA LYS A 60 -0.28 5.79 -17.20
C LYS A 60 -1.37 5.11 -18.04
N LYS A 61 -0.98 4.42 -19.12
CA LYS A 61 -1.93 3.78 -20.05
C LYS A 61 -2.83 2.80 -19.28
N ASP A 62 -4.14 2.95 -19.45
CA ASP A 62 -5.20 2.13 -18.83
C ASP A 62 -5.24 2.13 -17.29
N TYR A 63 -4.38 2.92 -16.62
CA TYR A 63 -4.37 3.07 -15.18
C TYR A 63 -5.48 4.01 -14.70
N LYS A 64 -6.24 3.56 -13.71
CA LYS A 64 -7.31 4.34 -13.06
C LYS A 64 -7.16 4.21 -11.55
N PHE A 65 -6.75 5.29 -10.88
CA PHE A 65 -6.56 5.32 -9.44
C PHE A 65 -7.85 4.97 -8.68
N ASP A 66 -8.99 5.49 -9.14
CA ASP A 66 -10.29 5.18 -8.54
C ASP A 66 -10.63 3.69 -8.58
N LYS A 67 -10.26 3.03 -9.69
CA LYS A 67 -10.45 1.59 -9.82
C LYS A 67 -9.56 0.84 -8.82
N LEU A 68 -8.29 1.25 -8.67
CA LEU A 68 -7.39 0.70 -7.65
C LEU A 68 -7.96 0.84 -6.25
N CYS A 69 -8.48 2.01 -5.87
CA CYS A 69 -9.10 2.22 -4.57
C CYS A 69 -10.29 1.30 -4.33
N LEU A 70 -11.22 1.21 -5.29
CA LEU A 70 -12.39 0.33 -5.19
C LEU A 70 -12.00 -1.14 -5.09
N ASP A 71 -11.01 -1.54 -5.87
CA ASP A 71 -10.51 -2.91 -5.89
C ASP A 71 -9.81 -3.29 -4.58
N LEU A 72 -9.02 -2.38 -3.98
CA LEU A 72 -8.44 -2.54 -2.65
C LEU A 72 -9.51 -2.61 -1.56
N GLN A 73 -10.49 -1.71 -1.59
CA GLN A 73 -11.58 -1.69 -0.60
C GLN A 73 -12.32 -3.03 -0.57
N ARG A 74 -12.68 -3.56 -1.76
CA ARG A 74 -13.33 -4.87 -1.88
C ARG A 74 -12.42 -6.01 -1.45
N GLY A 75 -11.15 -5.97 -1.83
CA GLY A 75 -10.16 -6.98 -1.45
C GLY A 75 -10.05 -7.10 0.06
N LEU A 76 -9.82 -5.97 0.74
CA LEU A 76 -9.70 -5.91 2.20
C LEU A 76 -11.02 -6.22 2.93
N ALA A 77 -12.17 -5.83 2.38
CA ALA A 77 -13.48 -6.18 2.94
C ALA A 77 -13.71 -7.71 3.00
N ASN A 78 -13.16 -8.47 2.04
CA ASN A 78 -13.24 -9.94 2.06
C ASN A 78 -12.46 -10.56 3.22
N TYR A 79 -11.49 -9.84 3.79
CA TYR A 79 -10.77 -10.24 5.00
C TYR A 79 -11.47 -9.78 6.29
N GLY A 80 -12.66 -9.18 6.18
CA GLY A 80 -13.44 -8.71 7.32
C GLY A 80 -13.07 -7.31 7.82
N PHE A 81 -12.28 -6.55 7.06
CA PHE A 81 -11.94 -5.17 7.41
C PHE A 81 -13.01 -4.19 6.93
N ASP A 82 -13.39 -3.25 7.80
CA ASP A 82 -14.15 -2.06 7.40
C ASP A 82 -13.15 -0.97 6.95
N ILE A 83 -13.27 -0.52 5.71
CA ILE A 83 -12.25 0.31 5.05
C ILE A 83 -12.88 1.63 4.58
N ASP A 84 -12.41 2.72 5.18
CA ASP A 84 -12.66 4.10 4.73
C ASP A 84 -11.51 4.57 3.83
N ILE A 85 -11.82 5.00 2.60
CA ILE A 85 -10.83 5.55 1.66
C ILE A 85 -11.11 7.03 1.45
N ARG A 86 -10.13 7.86 1.81
CA ARG A 86 -10.15 9.30 1.57
C ARG A 86 -9.12 9.67 0.50
N LYS A 87 -9.55 10.44 -0.49
CA LYS A 87 -8.66 10.98 -1.52
C LYS A 87 -8.32 12.42 -1.16
N ASN A 88 -7.03 12.73 -1.20
CA ASN A 88 -6.56 14.09 -1.06
C ASN A 88 -5.78 14.43 -2.33
N ASP A 89 -6.37 15.26 -3.18
CA ASP A 89 -5.69 15.80 -4.35
C ASP A 89 -4.81 16.96 -3.90
N GLN A 90 -3.62 16.63 -3.39
CA GLN A 90 -2.55 17.62 -3.38
C GLN A 90 -2.11 17.77 -4.84
N ASN A 91 -2.50 18.87 -5.49
CA ASN A 91 -1.90 19.28 -6.75
C ASN A 91 -0.38 19.19 -6.59
N GLY A 92 0.22 18.17 -7.22
CA GLY A 92 1.58 17.77 -6.93
C GLY A 92 2.54 18.92 -7.14
N PHE A 93 3.52 19.05 -6.23
CA PHE A 93 4.74 19.82 -6.45
C PHE A 93 5.32 19.42 -7.82
N GLN A 94 5.11 20.28 -8.81
CA GLN A 94 5.85 20.25 -10.07
C GLN A 94 7.27 20.71 -9.75
N ARG A 95 8.23 19.80 -9.94
CA ARG A 95 9.65 20.18 -10.07
C ARG A 95 9.88 20.76 -11.46
#